data_AF-A0A383CB36-F1
#
_entry.id   AF-A0A383CB36-F1
#
_cell.length_a   1.000
_cell.length_b   1.000
_cell.length_c   1.000
_cell.angle_alpha   90.00
_cell.angle_beta   90.00
_cell.angle_gamma   90.00
#
_symmetry.space_group_name_H-M   'P 1'
#
loop_
_entity.id
_entity.type
_entity.pdbx_description
1 polymer ?
#
loop_
_entity_poly.entity_id
_entity_poly.type
_entity_poly.pdbx_seq_one_letter_code
_entity_poly.pdbx_strand_id
1 'polypeptide(L)' 'MAYTRRGAAKRRLKDYSGSIKDLNKAIELNPYNTLAYSLRGISKDRLGDKNGACEDFIIASSMGDTRAQNALKYFCK' A
#
# COMPACT_ATOMS: atom_id res chain seq x y z
N MET A 1 -7.44 -10.59 -6.37
CA MET A 1 -7.53 -9.35 -7.19
C MET A 1 -8.70 -8.44 -6.83
N ALA A 2 -9.91 -8.97 -6.52
CA ALA A 2 -11.09 -8.16 -6.16
C ALA A 2 -10.83 -7.17 -5.01
N TYR A 3 -10.24 -7.64 -3.91
CA TYR A 3 -9.90 -6.79 -2.76
C TYR A 3 -8.93 -5.66 -3.10
N THR A 4 -7.89 -5.91 -3.91
CA THR A 4 -6.94 -4.87 -4.35
C THR A 4 -7.64 -3.78 -5.18
N ARG A 5 -8.54 -4.17 -6.09
CA ARG A 5 -9.30 -3.22 -6.91
C ARG A 5 -10.25 -2.38 -6.05
N ARG A 6 -10.95 -3.00 -5.10
CA ARG A 6 -11.83 -2.30 -4.16
C ARG A 6 -11.06 -1.35 -3.23
N GLY A 7 -9.93 -1.81 -2.70
CA GLY A 7 -9.03 -0.97 -1.90
C GLY A 7 -8.51 0.22 -2.70
N ALA A 8 -8.13 0.03 -3.97
CA ALA A 8 -7.72 1.11 -4.85
C ALA A 8 -8.84 2.14 -5.10
N ALA A 9 -10.09 1.68 -5.26
CA ALA A 9 -11.25 2.54 -5.42
C ALA A 9 -11.52 3.36 -4.16
N LYS A 10 -11.53 2.73 -2.97
CA LYS A 10 -11.68 3.43 -1.69
C LYS A 10 -10.60 4.48 -1.45
N ARG A 11 -9.33 4.17 -1.79
CA ARG A 11 -8.23 5.14 -1.74
C ARG A 11 -8.50 6.36 -2.62
N ARG A 12 -9.05 6.17 -3.83
CA ARG A 12 -9.44 7.29 -4.72
C ARG A 12 -10.58 8.12 -4.13
N LEU A 13 -11.49 7.48 -3.39
CA LEU A 13 -12.55 8.14 -2.62
C LEU A 13 -12.06 8.74 -1.29
N LYS A 14 -10.75 8.71 -1.02
CA LYS A 14 -10.13 9.15 0.25
C LYS A 14 -10.58 8.36 1.49
N ASP A 15 -11.26 7.23 1.31
CA ASP A 15 -11.50 6.25 2.36
C ASP A 15 -10.23 5.40 2.56
N TYR A 16 -9.23 5.99 3.22
CA TYR A 16 -7.93 5.36 3.43
C TYR A 16 -8.02 4.20 4.43
N SER A 17 -8.81 4.33 5.49
CA SER A 17 -9.01 3.26 6.47
C SER A 17 -9.71 2.05 5.86
N GLY A 18 -10.77 2.26 5.06
CA GLY A 18 -11.43 1.20 4.33
C GLY A 18 -10.57 0.61 3.23
N SER A 19 -9.71 1.42 2.60
CA SER A 19 -8.70 0.93 1.65
C SER A 19 -7.73 -0.03 2.33
N ILE A 20 -7.17 0.34 3.49
CA ILE A 20 -6.24 -0.50 4.25
C ILE A 20 -6.87 -1.84 4.61
N LYS A 21 -8.13 -1.87 5.06
CA LYS A 21 -8.83 -3.12 5.39
C LYS A 21 -8.89 -4.07 4.18
N ASP A 22 -9.23 -3.55 3.00
CA ASP A 22 -9.29 -4.36 1.79
C ASP A 22 -7.91 -4.81 1.33
N LEU A 23 -6.90 -3.95 1.47
CA LEU A 23 -5.52 -4.27 1.07
C LEU A 23 -4.87 -5.28 2.01
N ASN A 24 -5.18 -5.23 3.31
CA ASN A 24 -4.81 -6.28 4.26
C ASN A 24 -5.38 -7.63 3.81
N LYS A 25 -6.66 -7.68 3.45
CA LYS A 25 -7.25 -8.92 2.96
C LYS A 25 -6.62 -9.41 1.65
N ALA A 26 -6.25 -8.48 0.76
CA ALA A 26 -5.54 -8.81 -0.47
C ALA A 26 -4.15 -9.41 -0.21
N ILE A 27 -3.44 -8.94 0.82
CA ILE A 27 -2.13 -9.43 1.24
C ILE A 27 -2.24 -10.77 1.94
N GLU A 28 -3.21 -10.96 2.83
CA GLU A 28 -3.48 -12.27 3.46
C GLU A 28 -3.74 -13.37 2.42
N LEU A 29 -4.49 -13.04 1.36
CA LEU A 29 -4.81 -13.98 0.28
C LEU A 29 -3.67 -14.20 -0.69
N ASN A 30 -2.82 -13.19 -0.90
CA ASN A 30 -1.63 -13.30 -1.73
C ASN A 30 -0.52 -12.38 -1.18
N PRO A 31 0.42 -12.95 -0.39
CA PRO A 31 1.52 -12.20 0.18
C PRO A 31 2.49 -11.60 -0.84
N TYR A 32 2.44 -12.03 -2.10
CA TYR A 32 3.26 -11.53 -3.21
C TYR A 32 2.54 -10.45 -4.04
N ASN A 33 1.39 -9.95 -3.57
CA ASN A 33 0.66 -8.91 -4.26
C ASN A 33 1.31 -7.55 -4.03
N THR A 34 2.37 -7.28 -4.80
CA THR A 34 3.17 -6.07 -4.74
C THR A 34 2.33 -4.78 -4.79
N LEU A 35 1.31 -4.75 -5.67
CA LEU A 35 0.41 -3.61 -5.79
C LEU A 35 -0.38 -3.34 -4.50
N ALA A 36 -0.76 -4.39 -3.76
CA ALA A 36 -1.49 -4.22 -2.51
C ALA A 36 -0.65 -3.52 -1.44
N TYR A 37 0.65 -3.86 -1.33
CA TYR A 37 1.57 -3.16 -0.43
C TYR A 37 1.75 -1.70 -0.83
N SER A 38 2.01 -1.38 -2.11
CA SER A 38 2.16 0.02 -2.53
C SER A 38 0.92 0.85 -2.26
N LEU A 39 -0.28 0.32 -2.53
CA LEU A 39 -1.53 1.02 -2.24
C LEU A 39 -1.78 1.17 -0.73
N ARG A 40 -1.35 0.19 0.08
CA ARG A 40 -1.51 0.23 1.53
C ARG A 40 -0.58 1.27 2.12
N GLY A 41 0.66 1.33 1.64
CA GLY A 41 1.63 2.34 2.03
C GLY A 41 1.14 3.76 1.73
N ILE A 42 0.62 4.00 0.53
CA ILE A 42 0.02 5.32 0.19
C ILE A 42 -1.16 5.65 1.12
N SER A 43 -1.98 4.65 1.47
CA SER A 43 -3.16 4.88 2.32
C SER A 43 -2.78 5.15 3.78
N LYS A 44 -1.75 4.47 4.29
CA LYS A 44 -1.17 4.72 5.62
C LYS A 44 -0.53 6.10 5.71
N ASP A 45 0.25 6.50 4.71
CA ASP A 45 0.83 7.85 4.64
C ASP A 45 -0.25 8.94 4.70
N ARG A 46 -1.34 8.76 3.96
CA ARG A 46 -2.49 9.68 3.96
C ARG A 46 -3.22 9.76 5.30
N LEU A 47 -3.04 8.77 6.18
CA LEU A 47 -3.53 8.78 7.56
C LEU A 47 -2.46 9.22 8.57
N GLY A 48 -1.27 9.61 8.11
CA GLY A 48 -0.16 10.04 8.96
C GLY A 48 0.73 8.92 9.48
N ASP A 49 0.43 7.65 9.16
CA ASP A 49 1.26 6.50 9.51
C ASP A 49 2.43 6.37 8.53
N LYS A 50 3.42 7.25 8.69
CA LYS A 50 4.61 7.30 7.83
C LYS A 50 5.50 6.07 7.98
N ASN A 51 5.62 5.54 9.21
CA ASN A 51 6.42 4.36 9.48
C ASN A 51 5.83 3.12 8.81
N GLY A 52 4.54 2.88 9.02
CA GLY A 52 3.85 1.76 8.38
C GLY A 52 3.76 1.92 6.85
N ALA A 53 3.74 3.15 6.33
CA ALA A 53 3.85 3.42 4.90
C ALA A 53 5.22 3.04 4.35
N CYS A 54 6.28 3.42 5.07
CA CYS A 54 7.65 3.10 4.71
C CYS A 54 7.88 1.59 4.63
N GLU A 55 7.45 0.84 5.65
CA GLU A 55 7.53 -0.63 5.66
C GLU A 55 6.86 -1.25 4.44
N ASP A 56 5.66 -0.79 4.09
CA ASP A 56 4.93 -1.29 2.92
C ASP A 56 5.66 -0.99 1.60
N PHE A 57 6.31 0.18 1.48
CA PHE A 57 7.11 0.51 0.30
C PHE A 57 8.40 -0.31 0.22
N ILE A 58 9.04 -0.62 1.35
CA ILE A 58 10.23 -1.49 1.40
C ILE A 58 9.86 -2.88 0.88
N ILE A 59 8.76 -3.43 1.39
CA ILE A 59 8.25 -4.74 0.97
C ILE A 59 7.88 -4.74 -0.53
N ALA A 60 7.19 -3.72 -1.01
CA ALA A 60 6.87 -3.62 -2.43
C ALA A 60 8.13 -3.49 -3.32
N SER A 61 9.13 -2.72 -2.87
CA SER A 61 10.40 -2.54 -3.58
C SER A 61 11.22 -3.82 -3.64
N SER A 62 11.28 -4.60 -2.55
CA SER A 62 12.01 -5.88 -2.53
C SER A 62 11.39 -6.92 -3.46
N MET A 63 10.10 -6.77 -3.79
CA MET A 63 9.39 -7.57 -4.80
C MET A 63 9.45 -6.99 -6.22
N GLY A 64 10.29 -5.97 -6.46
CA GLY A 64 10.54 -5.41 -7.78
C GLY A 64 9.62 -4.25 -8.20
N ASP A 65 8.85 -3.64 -7.30
CA ASP A 65 8.09 -2.43 -7.64
C ASP A 65 8.98 -1.19 -7.73
N THR A 66 9.30 -0.81 -8.97
CA THR A 66 10.07 0.41 -9.26
C THR A 66 9.35 1.69 -8.84
N ARG A 67 8.01 1.66 -8.71
CA ARG A 67 7.25 2.82 -8.21
C ARG A 67 7.44 2.98 -6.70
N ALA A 68 7.56 1.86 -5.98
CA ALA A 68 7.85 1.88 -4.56
C ALA A 68 9.28 2.40 -4.28
N GLN A 69 10.26 2.09 -5.13
CA GLN A 69 11.63 2.64 -5.00
C GLN A 69 11.66 4.18 -5.00
N ASN A 70 10.86 4.81 -5.86
CA ASN A 70 10.73 6.26 -5.85
C ASN A 70 10.00 6.74 -4.60
N ALA A 71 8.93 6.04 -4.19
CA ALA A 71 8.18 6.34 -2.98
C ALA A 71 9.08 6.33 -1.72
N LEU A 72 10.01 5.39 -1.60
CA LEU A 72 10.96 5.31 -0.47
C LEU A 72 11.69 6.64 -0.22
N LYS A 73 12.15 7.31 -1.29
CA LYS A 73 12.89 8.59 -1.18
C LYS A 73 12.05 9.74 -0.62
N TYR A 74 10.73 9.67 -0.77
CA TYR A 74 9.81 10.73 -0.34
C TYR A 74 9.13 10.41 1.00
N PHE A 75 8.87 9.13 1.29
CA PHE A 75 8.06 8.71 2.43
C PHE A 75 8.88 8.10 3.59
N CYS A 76 10.07 7.56 3.32
CA CYS A 76 10.99 7.07 4.33
C CYS A 76 12.11 8.10 4.53
N LYS A 77 12.05 8.89 5.59
CA LYS A 77 13.12 9.79 6.03
C LYS A 77 13.41 9.57 7.49
#